data_AF-A0A2A2WQN9-F1
#
_entry.id   AF-A0A2A2WQN9-F1
#
_cell.length_a   1.000
_cell.length_b   1.000
_cell.length_c   1.000
_cell.angle_alpha   90.00
_cell.angle_beta   90.00
_cell.angle_gamma   90.00
#
_symmetry.space_group_name_H-M   'P 1'
#
loop_
_entity.id
_entity.type
_entity.pdbx_description
1 polymer ?
#
loop_
_entity_poly.entity_id
_entity_poly.type
_entity_poly.pdbx_seq_one_letter_code
_entity_poly.pdbx_strand_id
1 'polypeptide(L)'
;MSTRPAGGAGTEGAEFSEAEVRAEAGRLASRLEAARERLDDDEVRDLLAPALTRVTRLHDIARSLAEGAASDAEAAQAARDLTDAHPTRRPR
;
A
#
# COMPACT_ATOMS: atom_id res chain seq x y z
N MET A 1 -10.27 45.32 57.78
CA MET A 1 -9.26 44.95 56.77
C MET A 1 -9.16 43.44 56.72
N SER A 2 -9.91 42.79 55.83
CA SER A 2 -9.86 41.34 55.61
C SER A 2 -9.51 41.10 54.15
N THR A 3 -8.30 40.63 53.87
CA THR A 3 -7.95 40.09 52.55
C THR A 3 -6.97 38.92 52.69
N ARG A 4 -7.53 37.71 52.72
CA ARG A 4 -7.04 36.60 51.90
C ARG A 4 -8.15 35.56 51.77
N PRO A 5 -8.34 35.03 50.57
CA PRO A 5 -8.22 33.59 50.47
C PRO A 5 -7.16 33.21 49.45
N ALA A 6 -6.31 32.30 49.90
CA ALA A 6 -5.59 31.39 49.05
C ALA A 6 -6.60 30.42 48.42
N GLY A 7 -6.30 29.97 47.22
CA GLY A 7 -7.10 29.01 46.46
C GLY A 7 -6.88 29.36 45.00
N GLY A 8 -6.12 28.61 44.23
CA GLY A 8 -5.65 27.25 44.37
C GLY A 8 -5.27 26.89 42.94
N ALA A 9 -4.09 26.31 42.77
CA ALA A 9 -3.62 25.88 41.48
C ALA A 9 -4.59 24.85 40.90
N GLY A 10 -5.45 25.28 39.98
CA GLY A 10 -6.17 24.40 39.06
C GLY A 10 -5.27 24.19 37.86
N THR A 11 -4.44 23.17 37.90
CA THR A 11 -3.77 22.59 36.75
C THR A 11 -4.84 22.03 35.80
N GLU A 12 -5.40 22.86 34.93
CA GLU A 12 -6.18 22.38 33.78
C GLU A 12 -5.21 21.99 32.65
N GLY A 13 -4.38 20.99 32.94
CA GLY A 13 -3.97 20.08 31.88
C GLY A 13 -5.17 19.18 31.63
N ALA A 14 -5.75 19.24 30.43
CA ALA A 14 -6.84 18.34 30.04
C ALA A 14 -6.34 16.89 30.09
N GLU A 15 -6.46 16.24 31.24
CA GLU A 15 -6.26 14.80 31.39
C GLU A 15 -7.43 14.11 30.70
N PHE A 16 -7.24 13.74 29.43
CA PHE A 16 -8.18 12.88 28.71
C PHE A 16 -8.45 11.65 29.55
N SER A 17 -9.72 11.40 29.86
CA SER A 17 -10.07 10.25 30.68
C SER A 17 -9.65 8.96 29.97
N GLU A 18 -9.16 7.99 30.72
CA GLU A 18 -8.81 6.67 30.17
C GLU A 18 -10.00 6.03 29.41
N ALA A 19 -11.23 6.34 29.84
CA ALA A 19 -12.46 5.94 29.18
C ALA A 19 -12.62 6.56 27.79
N GLU A 20 -12.26 7.83 27.62
CA GLU A 20 -12.27 8.53 26.33
C GLU A 20 -11.19 8.00 25.39
N VAL A 21 -9.99 7.72 25.92
CA VAL A 21 -8.91 7.07 25.17
C VAL A 21 -9.34 5.67 24.69
N ARG A 22 -10.01 4.89 25.55
CA ARG A 22 -10.57 3.58 25.19
C ARG A 22 -11.66 3.69 24.13
N ALA A 23 -12.53 4.69 24.23
CA ALA A 23 -13.56 4.93 23.23
C ALA A 23 -12.98 5.35 21.87
N GLU A 24 -11.95 6.20 21.87
CA GLU A 24 -11.25 6.60 20.64
C GLU A 24 -10.46 5.43 20.03
N ALA A 25 -9.80 4.61 20.85
CA ALA A 25 -9.14 3.39 20.39
C ALA A 25 -10.13 2.42 19.72
N GLY A 26 -11.35 2.29 20.27
CA GLY A 26 -12.42 1.49 19.64
C GLY A 26 -12.87 2.04 18.29
N ARG A 27 -13.00 3.37 18.17
CA ARG A 27 -13.31 4.03 16.88
C ARG A 27 -12.19 3.84 15.86
N LEU A 28 -10.93 3.96 16.28
CA LEU A 28 -9.77 3.72 15.43
C LEU A 28 -9.72 2.26 14.95
N ALA A 29 -9.92 1.29 15.84
CA ALA A 29 -9.95 -0.13 15.48
C ALA A 29 -11.05 -0.43 14.45
N SER A 30 -12.27 0.11 14.65
CA SER A 30 -13.38 -0.06 13.71
C SER A 30 -13.07 0.54 12.33
N ARG A 31 -12.41 1.71 12.29
CA ARG A 31 -11.97 2.34 11.04
C ARG A 31 -10.87 1.54 10.34
N LEU A 32 -9.95 0.95 11.09
CA LEU A 32 -8.89 0.10 10.53
C LEU A 32 -9.45 -1.20 9.97
N GLU A 33 -10.42 -1.81 10.64
CA GLU A 33 -11.07 -3.01 10.12
C GLU A 33 -11.84 -2.71 8.84
N ALA A 34 -12.62 -1.62 8.80
CA ALA A 34 -13.27 -1.17 7.57
C ALA A 34 -12.26 -0.82 6.45
N ALA A 35 -11.07 -0.31 6.79
CA ALA A 35 -10.01 -0.07 5.82
C ALA A 35 -9.36 -1.36 5.31
N ARG A 36 -9.28 -2.40 6.15
CA ARG A 36 -8.81 -3.74 5.76
C ARG A 36 -9.83 -4.46 4.90
N GLU A 37 -11.12 -4.40 5.22
CA GLU A 37 -12.19 -4.94 4.38
C GLU A 37 -12.23 -4.27 2.99
N ARG A 38 -11.89 -2.97 2.93
CA ARG A 38 -11.72 -2.23 1.67
C ARG A 38 -10.45 -2.57 0.90
N LEU A 39 -9.51 -3.26 1.52
CA LEU A 39 -8.33 -3.83 0.87
C LEU A 39 -8.58 -5.32 0.75
N ASP A 40 -9.53 -5.68 -0.10
CA ASP A 40 -9.81 -7.08 -0.38
C ASP A 40 -8.56 -7.70 -1.04
N ASP A 41 -8.13 -8.85 -0.55
CA ASP A 41 -7.02 -9.60 -1.12
C ASP A 41 -7.28 -9.93 -2.59
N ASP A 42 -8.55 -10.05 -3.00
CA ASP A 42 -8.95 -10.24 -4.39
C ASP A 42 -8.78 -8.96 -5.21
N GLU A 43 -9.15 -7.78 -4.70
CA GLU A 43 -8.90 -6.49 -5.37
C GLU A 43 -7.41 -6.21 -5.52
N VAL A 44 -6.61 -6.50 -4.49
CA VAL A 44 -5.15 -6.38 -4.55
C VAL A 44 -4.56 -7.37 -5.55
N ARG A 45 -5.07 -8.61 -5.59
CA ARG A 45 -4.63 -9.63 -6.55
C ARG A 45 -4.97 -9.22 -7.98
N ASP A 46 -6.16 -8.69 -8.22
CA ASP A 46 -6.59 -8.20 -9.54
C ASP A 46 -5.74 -7.00 -9.99
N LEU A 47 -5.45 -6.07 -9.07
CA LEU A 47 -4.55 -4.95 -9.33
C LEU A 47 -3.14 -5.42 -9.71
N LEU A 48 -2.63 -6.47 -9.05
CA LEU A 48 -1.27 -6.99 -9.25
C LEU A 48 -1.17 -8.03 -10.39
N ALA A 49 -2.27 -8.64 -10.82
CA ALA A 49 -2.28 -9.71 -11.83
C ALA A 49 -1.57 -9.32 -13.15
N PRO A 50 -1.75 -8.10 -13.70
CA PRO A 50 -0.99 -7.66 -14.89
C PRO A 50 0.51 -7.56 -14.64
N ALA A 51 0.92 -7.12 -13.43
CA ALA A 51 2.33 -7.02 -13.06
C ALA A 51 2.97 -8.41 -12.91
N LEU A 52 2.27 -9.34 -12.26
CA LEU A 52 2.70 -10.74 -12.15
C LEU A 52 2.88 -11.38 -13.53
N THR A 53 1.89 -11.23 -14.42
CA THR A 53 1.95 -11.73 -15.80
C THR A 53 3.19 -11.21 -16.54
N ARG A 54 3.53 -9.93 -16.34
CA ARG A 54 4.71 -9.32 -16.96
C ARG A 54 6.02 -9.89 -16.41
N VAL A 55 6.12 -10.06 -15.09
CA VAL A 55 7.31 -10.65 -14.45
C VAL A 55 7.50 -12.09 -14.92
N THR A 56 6.42 -12.89 -15.01
CA THR A 56 6.48 -14.24 -15.56
C THR A 56 6.99 -14.25 -16.99
N ARG A 57 6.47 -13.38 -17.87
CA ARG A 57 6.96 -13.29 -19.25
C ARG A 57 8.44 -12.88 -19.35
N LEU A 58 8.89 -11.94 -18.53
CA LEU A 58 10.32 -11.56 -18.48
C LEU A 58 11.20 -12.73 -18.02
N HIS A 59 10.72 -13.47 -17.02
CA HIS A 59 11.39 -14.67 -16.54
C HIS A 59 11.49 -15.73 -17.65
N ASP A 60 10.44 -15.95 -18.43
CA ASP A 60 10.44 -16.92 -19.52
C ASP A 60 11.42 -16.51 -20.64
N ILE A 61 11.48 -15.22 -20.99
CA ILE A 61 12.48 -14.69 -21.94
C ILE A 61 13.90 -14.93 -21.44
N ALA A 62 14.17 -14.63 -20.16
CA ALA A 62 15.48 -14.84 -19.55
C ALA A 62 15.85 -16.33 -19.50
N ARG A 63 14.89 -17.21 -19.22
CA ARG A 63 15.08 -18.66 -19.25
C ARG A 63 15.44 -19.14 -20.65
N SER A 64 14.70 -18.73 -21.68
CA SER A 64 14.99 -19.11 -23.08
C SER A 64 16.39 -18.67 -23.53
N LEU A 65 16.86 -17.51 -23.08
CA LEU A 65 18.25 -17.08 -23.30
C LEU A 65 19.26 -17.99 -22.59
N ALA A 66 19.04 -18.27 -21.31
CA ALA A 66 19.93 -19.12 -20.52
C ALA A 66 20.03 -20.55 -21.04
N GLU A 67 18.92 -21.07 -21.60
CA GLU A 67 18.84 -22.40 -22.22
C GLU A 67 19.36 -22.41 -23.66
N GLY A 68 19.71 -21.24 -24.24
CA GLY A 68 20.12 -21.10 -25.64
C GLY A 68 18.98 -21.39 -26.63
N ALA A 69 17.73 -21.41 -26.17
CA ALA A 69 16.54 -21.65 -26.97
C ALA A 69 16.09 -20.41 -27.75
N ALA A 70 16.60 -19.23 -27.41
CA ALA A 70 16.41 -17.98 -28.14
C ALA A 70 17.74 -17.24 -28.30
N SER A 71 17.89 -16.53 -29.41
CA SER A 71 19.00 -15.58 -29.60
C SER A 71 18.78 -14.27 -28.84
N ASP A 72 19.88 -13.54 -28.60
CA ASP A 72 19.85 -12.21 -27.99
C ASP A 72 18.91 -11.24 -28.74
N ALA A 73 18.86 -11.34 -30.07
CA ALA A 73 18.01 -10.50 -30.91
C ALA A 73 16.52 -10.82 -30.70
N GLU A 74 16.16 -12.10 -30.65
CA GLU A 74 14.79 -12.56 -30.41
C GLU A 74 14.32 -12.19 -29.00
N ALA A 75 15.16 -12.40 -28.00
CA ALA A 75 14.84 -12.02 -26.62
C ALA A 75 14.70 -10.50 -26.44
N ALA A 76 15.57 -9.71 -27.08
CA ALA A 76 15.47 -8.26 -27.06
C ALA A 76 14.18 -7.77 -27.74
N GLN A 77 13.75 -8.41 -28.84
CA GLN A 77 12.49 -8.09 -29.48
C GLN A 77 11.29 -8.45 -28.61
N ALA A 78 11.27 -9.64 -28.01
CA ALA A 78 10.21 -10.07 -27.10
C ALA A 78 10.05 -9.12 -25.89
N ALA A 79 11.16 -8.61 -25.35
CA ALA A 79 11.12 -7.62 -24.27
C ALA A 79 10.55 -6.26 -24.73
N ARG A 80 10.84 -5.83 -25.96
CA ARG A 80 10.25 -4.62 -26.56
C ARG A 80 8.75 -4.80 -26.75
N ASP A 81 8.32 -5.92 -27.33
CA ASP A 81 6.90 -6.22 -27.56
C ASP A 81 6.12 -6.25 -26.24
N LEU A 82 6.69 -6.84 -25.18
CA LEU A 82 6.11 -6.84 -23.83
C LEU A 82 5.98 -5.41 -23.24
N THR A 83 6.92 -4.53 -23.58
CA THR A 83 6.90 -3.12 -23.16
C THR A 83 5.90 -2.31 -23.99
N ASP A 84 5.76 -2.59 -25.27
CA ASP A 84 4.82 -1.91 -26.18
C ASP A 84 3.37 -2.31 -25.90
N ALA A 85 3.14 -3.51 -25.38
CA ALA A 85 1.85 -3.93 -24.84
C ALA A 85 1.45 -3.20 -23.54
N HIS A 86 2.26 -2.25 -23.03
CA HIS A 86 1.92 -1.52 -21.81
C HIS A 86 0.80 -0.48 -22.07
N PRO A 87 -0.34 -0.56 -21.35
CA PRO A 87 -1.53 0.24 -21.65
C PRO A 87 -1.35 1.76 -21.51
N THR A 88 -0.34 2.21 -20.76
CA THR A 88 0.00 3.64 -20.61
C THR A 88 1.07 4.14 -21.58
N ARG A 89 1.61 3.28 -22.46
CA ARG A 89 2.63 3.68 -23.43
C ARG A 89 1.97 4.21 -24.69
N ARG A 90 2.28 5.46 -25.07
CA ARG A 90 1.81 6.06 -26.32
C ARG A 90 2.46 5.33 -27.50
N PRO A 91 1.70 4.94 -28.55
CA PRO A 91 2.29 4.38 -29.77
C PRO A 91 3.30 5.39 -30.35
N ARG A 92 4.49 4.92 -30.73
CA ARG A 92 5.50 5.73 -31.41
C ARG A 92 5.28 5.69 -32.91
#